data_AF-H3GHN2-F1
#
_entry.id   AF-H3GHN2-F1
#
_cell.length_a   1.000
_cell.length_b   1.000
_cell.length_c   1.000
_cell.angle_alpha   90.00
_cell.angle_beta   90.00
_cell.angle_gamma   90.00
#
_symmetry.space_group_name_H-M   'P 1'
#
loop_
_entity.id
_entity.type
_entity.pdbx_description
1 polymer ?
#
loop_
_entity_poly.entity_id
_entity_poly.type
_entity_poly.pdbx_seq_one_letter_code
_entity_poly.pdbx_strand_id
1 'polypeptide(L)'
;MPTLGSGAAERALLAGGFLLLSSTVALFCLERKRLRQRAWRQRLTYKKLSKSSDLGASFGLDIGGTLAKIVYFERHEAGNDKRKRPRSASLDVAAGEMTQFLRENESFGLTGVQDVRLRIHSKTLNGMFHFVQFESNKTREAIEFITSNGINQSLRILPCTGGGAHKYGPAFNEIAGIELEKYDEIECTILGLHLLLTTLSDEVYTFEFVAKQD
;
A
#
# COMPACT_ATOMS: atom_id res chain seq x y z
N MET A 1 46.33 -15.32 52.37
CA MET A 1 46.25 -15.59 50.92
C MET A 1 44.80 -15.98 50.61
N PRO A 2 44.01 -15.14 49.95
CA PRO A 2 42.57 -15.39 49.77
C PRO A 2 42.34 -16.40 48.64
N THR A 3 41.34 -17.26 48.83
CA THR A 3 40.90 -18.32 47.92
C THR A 3 40.09 -17.73 46.75
N LEU A 4 40.79 -17.29 45.69
CA LEU A 4 40.18 -17.02 44.39
C LEU A 4 39.82 -18.34 43.71
N GLY A 5 38.55 -18.77 43.73
CA GLY A 5 38.14 -19.92 42.90
C GLY A 5 36.68 -20.35 43.01
N SER A 6 36.13 -20.42 44.23
CA SER A 6 34.79 -20.99 44.44
C SER A 6 33.66 -20.05 43.97
N GLY A 7 33.72 -18.76 44.31
CA GLY A 7 32.67 -17.80 43.95
C GLY A 7 32.61 -17.45 42.46
N ALA A 8 33.69 -17.66 41.71
CA ALA A 8 33.73 -17.40 40.27
C ALA A 8 33.01 -18.51 39.47
N ALA A 9 33.23 -19.78 39.86
CA ALA A 9 32.58 -20.93 39.23
C ALA A 9 31.06 -20.96 39.47
N GLU A 10 30.63 -20.64 40.70
CA GLU A 10 29.20 -20.57 41.05
C GLU A 10 28.48 -19.43 40.32
N ARG A 11 29.11 -18.25 40.21
CA ARG A 11 28.60 -17.13 39.41
C ARG A 11 28.53 -17.47 37.92
N ALA A 12 29.51 -18.20 37.39
CA ALA A 12 29.51 -18.66 36.00
C ALA A 12 28.39 -19.67 35.73
N LEU A 13 28.12 -20.58 36.68
CA LEU A 13 27.02 -21.55 36.57
C LEU A 13 25.65 -20.86 36.59
N LEU A 14 25.46 -19.91 37.50
CA LEU A 14 24.23 -19.12 37.60
C LEU A 14 24.02 -18.25 36.35
N ALA A 15 25.06 -17.59 35.86
CA ALA A 15 25.00 -16.81 34.63
C ALA A 15 24.70 -17.69 33.40
N GLY A 16 25.32 -18.86 33.29
CA GLY A 16 25.07 -19.84 32.23
C GLY A 16 23.63 -20.35 32.25
N GLY A 17 23.10 -20.68 33.44
CA GLY A 17 21.69 -21.07 33.60
C GLY A 17 20.72 -19.98 33.19
N PHE A 18 21.00 -18.73 33.54
CA PHE A 18 20.16 -17.58 33.17
C PHE A 18 20.19 -17.31 31.65
N LEU A 19 21.35 -17.45 31.00
CA LEU A 19 21.47 -17.30 29.55
C LEU A 19 20.72 -18.39 28.79
N LEU A 20 20.75 -19.64 29.27
CA LEU A 20 20.00 -20.74 28.66
C LEU A 20 18.48 -20.54 28.78
N LEU A 21 18.00 -20.14 29.97
CA LEU A 21 16.59 -19.81 30.19
C LEU A 21 16.14 -18.60 29.37
N SER A 22 16.94 -17.54 29.32
CA SER A 22 16.65 -16.35 28.50
C SER A 22 16.60 -16.71 27.01
N SER A 23 17.54 -17.53 26.53
CA SER A 23 17.61 -17.93 25.12
C SER A 23 16.42 -18.80 24.73
N THR A 24 16.01 -19.75 25.58
CA THR A 24 14.83 -20.59 25.33
C THR A 24 13.53 -19.78 25.35
N VAL A 25 13.37 -18.83 26.27
CA VAL A 25 12.23 -17.90 26.28
C VAL A 25 12.22 -17.03 25.02
N ALA A 26 13.37 -16.51 24.60
CA ALA A 26 13.48 -15.74 23.35
C ALA A 26 13.11 -16.58 22.13
N LEU A 27 13.59 -17.83 22.06
CA LEU A 27 13.25 -18.77 20.98
C LEU A 27 11.75 -19.05 20.95
N PHE A 28 11.14 -19.32 22.11
CA PHE A 28 9.71 -19.55 22.24
C PHE A 28 8.88 -18.33 21.85
N CYS A 29 9.29 -17.12 22.24
CA CYS A 29 8.66 -15.88 21.82
C CYS A 29 8.75 -15.67 20.30
N LEU A 30 9.90 -15.95 19.69
CA LEU A 30 10.09 -15.91 18.24
C LEU A 30 9.21 -16.95 17.53
N GLU A 31 9.16 -18.16 18.04
CA GLU A 31 8.35 -19.25 17.48
C GLU A 31 6.85 -18.95 17.60
N ARG A 32 6.41 -18.41 18.74
CA ARG A 32 5.02 -17.96 18.94
C ARG A 32 4.66 -16.80 18.01
N LYS A 33 5.58 -15.86 17.78
CA LYS A 33 5.40 -14.79 16.77
C LYS A 33 5.26 -15.37 15.37
N ARG A 34 6.10 -16.34 14.99
CA ARG A 34 6.01 -17.06 13.71
C ARG A 34 4.69 -17.84 13.56
N LEU A 35 4.25 -18.55 14.59
CA LEU A 35 2.99 -19.29 14.58
C LEU A 35 1.77 -18.37 14.46
N ARG A 36 1.76 -17.25 15.20
CA ARG A 36 0.71 -16.23 15.05
C ARG A 36 0.70 -15.63 13.65
N GLN A 37 1.86 -15.34 13.08
CA GLN A 37 1.97 -14.89 11.68
C GLN A 37 1.44 -15.95 10.71
N ARG A 38 1.77 -17.23 10.89
CA ARG A 38 1.23 -18.33 10.06
C ARG A 38 -0.29 -18.47 10.18
N ALA A 39 -0.84 -18.46 11.38
CA ALA A 39 -2.29 -18.54 11.61
C ALA A 39 -3.03 -17.31 11.05
N TRP A 40 -2.44 -16.12 11.18
CA TRP A 40 -2.95 -14.91 10.58
C TRP A 40 -2.91 -14.95 9.04
N ARG A 41 -1.80 -15.43 8.45
CA ARG A 41 -1.70 -15.70 7.00
C ARG A 41 -2.79 -16.67 6.56
N GLN A 42 -2.97 -17.79 7.27
CA GLN A 42 -4.05 -18.74 6.96
C GLN A 42 -5.43 -18.10 7.02
N ARG A 43 -5.71 -17.19 7.96
CA ARG A 43 -6.99 -16.44 8.02
C ARG A 43 -7.17 -15.48 6.85
N LEU A 44 -6.10 -14.79 6.44
CA LEU A 44 -6.12 -13.95 5.23
C LEU A 44 -6.36 -14.78 3.97
N THR A 45 -5.74 -15.96 3.87
CA THR A 45 -5.94 -16.89 2.75
C THR A 45 -7.35 -17.51 2.78
N TYR A 46 -7.92 -17.77 3.96
CA TYR A 46 -9.24 -18.38 4.13
C TYR A 46 -10.40 -17.41 3.83
N LYS A 47 -10.24 -16.11 4.12
CA LYS A 47 -11.13 -15.07 3.58
C LYS A 47 -10.79 -14.83 2.12
N LYS A 48 -11.06 -15.81 1.24
CA LYS A 48 -11.01 -15.60 -0.22
C LYS A 48 -11.97 -14.45 -0.53
N LEU A 49 -11.43 -13.24 -0.68
CA LEU A 49 -12.19 -12.14 -1.26
C LEU A 49 -12.60 -12.64 -2.64
N SER A 50 -13.89 -12.61 -2.95
CA SER A 50 -14.34 -12.97 -4.28
C SER A 50 -13.60 -12.08 -5.27
N LYS A 51 -13.19 -12.61 -6.43
CA LYS A 51 -12.65 -11.79 -7.53
C LYS A 51 -13.60 -10.65 -7.89
N SER A 52 -14.91 -10.82 -7.64
CA SER A 52 -15.92 -9.79 -7.87
C SER A 52 -15.95 -8.67 -6.82
N SER A 53 -15.15 -8.77 -5.75
CA SER A 53 -15.12 -7.85 -4.61
C SER A 53 -13.74 -7.23 -4.39
N ASP A 54 -12.78 -7.47 -5.28
CA ASP A 54 -11.45 -6.86 -5.25
C ASP A 54 -11.49 -5.47 -5.90
N LEU A 55 -11.07 -4.45 -5.14
CA LEU A 55 -10.94 -3.08 -5.63
C LEU A 55 -9.67 -2.85 -6.44
N GLY A 56 -8.76 -3.82 -6.52
CA GLY A 56 -7.47 -3.74 -7.19
C GLY A 56 -7.47 -3.02 -8.53
N ALA A 57 -8.44 -3.34 -9.39
CA ALA A 57 -8.57 -2.76 -10.72
C ALA A 57 -8.93 -1.25 -10.74
N SER A 58 -9.32 -0.68 -9.60
CA SER A 58 -9.56 0.77 -9.44
C SER A 58 -8.33 1.53 -8.96
N PHE A 59 -7.22 0.83 -8.72
CA PHE A 59 -5.97 1.40 -8.25
C PHE A 59 -4.83 1.23 -9.28
N GLY A 60 -3.89 2.17 -9.25
CA GLY A 60 -2.57 2.00 -9.83
C GLY A 60 -1.52 2.48 -8.84
N LEU A 61 -0.44 1.72 -8.69
CA LEU A 61 0.70 2.05 -7.83
C LEU A 61 1.96 2.18 -8.67
N ASP A 62 2.71 3.27 -8.52
CA ASP A 62 4.08 3.40 -9.03
C ASP A 62 5.02 3.51 -7.83
N ILE A 63 5.97 2.59 -7.69
CA ILE A 63 7.01 2.70 -6.67
C ILE A 63 8.36 2.98 -7.34
N GLY A 64 8.67 4.26 -7.48
CA GLY A 64 9.95 4.74 -7.97
C GLY A 64 11.06 4.67 -6.91
N GLY A 65 12.25 5.19 -7.26
CA GLY A 65 13.41 5.21 -6.35
C GLY A 65 13.20 6.06 -5.09
N THR A 66 12.56 7.21 -5.24
CA THR A 66 12.38 8.19 -4.14
C THR A 66 10.92 8.32 -3.69
N LEU A 67 9.99 8.36 -4.65
CA LEU A 67 8.57 8.57 -4.39
C LEU A 67 7.74 7.42 -4.96
N ALA A 68 6.79 7.00 -4.16
CA ALA A 68 5.71 6.13 -4.56
C ALA A 68 4.43 6.96 -4.78
N LYS A 69 3.66 6.61 -5.80
CA LYS A 69 2.39 7.28 -6.14
C LYS A 69 1.30 6.24 -6.24
N ILE A 70 0.12 6.59 -5.75
CA ILE A 70 -1.09 5.82 -5.83
C ILE A 70 -2.11 6.66 -6.58
N VAL A 71 -2.70 6.08 -7.60
CA VAL A 71 -3.90 6.61 -8.26
C VAL A 71 -5.07 5.74 -7.85
N TYR A 72 -6.16 6.37 -7.41
CA TYR A 72 -7.44 5.70 -7.16
C TYR A 72 -8.53 6.31 -8.04
N PHE A 73 -9.25 5.47 -8.78
CA PHE A 73 -10.40 5.91 -9.57
C PHE A 73 -11.71 5.66 -8.81
N GLU A 74 -12.32 6.74 -8.35
CA GLU A 74 -13.67 6.78 -7.83
C GLU A 74 -14.65 6.86 -9.01
N ARG A 75 -15.39 5.77 -9.28
CA ARG A 75 -16.50 5.84 -10.24
C ARG A 75 -17.70 6.49 -9.58
N HIS A 76 -18.28 7.49 -10.23
CA HIS A 76 -19.57 8.02 -9.81
C HIS A 76 -20.68 7.11 -10.33
N GLU A 77 -21.74 6.95 -9.53
CA GLU A 77 -22.93 6.22 -9.93
C GLU A 77 -23.47 6.79 -11.24
N ALA A 78 -23.60 5.94 -12.25
CA ALA A 78 -24.20 6.31 -13.51
C ALA A 78 -25.71 6.23 -13.31
N GLY A 79 -26.38 7.38 -13.27
CA GLY A 79 -27.83 7.41 -13.39
C GLY A 79 -28.26 6.61 -14.63
N ASN A 80 -28.80 5.41 -14.42
CA ASN A 80 -29.43 4.56 -15.44
C ASN A 80 -28.61 4.09 -16.66
N ASP A 81 -27.27 4.12 -16.65
CA ASP A 81 -26.51 3.60 -17.80
C ASP A 81 -26.42 2.06 -17.78
N LYS A 82 -27.44 1.42 -18.35
CA LYS A 82 -27.59 -0.05 -18.47
C LYS A 82 -26.48 -0.74 -19.28
N ARG A 83 -25.57 0.00 -19.90
CA ARG A 83 -24.50 -0.55 -20.77
C ARG A 83 -23.30 -1.10 -19.99
N LYS A 84 -23.07 -0.63 -18.76
CA LYS A 84 -21.94 -1.11 -17.94
C LYS A 84 -22.40 -2.21 -16.99
N ARG A 85 -21.64 -3.31 -16.90
CA ARG A 85 -21.92 -4.37 -15.93
C ARG A 85 -22.00 -3.75 -14.52
N PRO A 86 -23.07 -4.02 -13.76
CA PRO A 86 -23.18 -3.56 -12.39
C PRO A 86 -22.07 -4.20 -11.55
N ARG A 87 -21.53 -3.43 -10.59
CA ARG A 87 -20.61 -3.98 -9.60
C ARG A 87 -21.38 -4.93 -8.69
N SER A 88 -20.64 -5.81 -7.99
CA SER A 88 -21.26 -6.58 -6.91
C SER A 88 -21.53 -5.65 -5.72
N ALA A 89 -22.60 -5.90 -4.97
CA ALA A 89 -22.96 -5.06 -3.82
C ALA A 89 -21.81 -4.93 -2.80
N SER A 90 -21.02 -5.98 -2.59
CA SER A 90 -19.85 -5.94 -1.71
C SER A 90 -18.73 -5.07 -2.27
N LEU A 91 -18.54 -5.01 -3.59
CA LEU A 91 -17.57 -4.12 -4.23
C LEU A 91 -18.02 -2.66 -4.14
N ASP A 92 -19.32 -2.39 -4.23
CA ASP A 92 -19.88 -1.04 -4.06
C ASP A 92 -19.68 -0.53 -2.63
N VAL A 93 -19.94 -1.37 -1.61
CA VAL A 93 -19.66 -1.03 -0.21
C VAL A 93 -18.18 -0.72 -0.03
N ALA A 94 -17.28 -1.61 -0.49
CA ALA A 94 -15.84 -1.39 -0.37
C ALA A 94 -15.38 -0.10 -1.09
N ALA A 95 -15.90 0.17 -2.28
CA ALA A 95 -15.58 1.39 -3.03
C ALA A 95 -16.08 2.64 -2.29
N GLY A 96 -17.26 2.58 -1.69
CA GLY A 96 -17.83 3.66 -0.88
C GLY A 96 -16.98 3.95 0.36
N GLU A 97 -16.61 2.92 1.12
CA GLU A 97 -15.73 3.03 2.28
C GLU A 97 -14.36 3.63 1.92
N MET A 98 -13.76 3.15 0.83
CA MET A 98 -12.49 3.69 0.32
C MET A 98 -12.60 5.16 -0.08
N THR A 99 -13.67 5.50 -0.80
CA THR A 99 -13.94 6.88 -1.22
C THR A 99 -14.11 7.80 -0.02
N GLN A 100 -14.87 7.36 0.99
CA GLN A 100 -15.04 8.10 2.22
C GLN A 100 -13.71 8.29 2.95
N PHE A 101 -12.92 7.22 3.08
CA PHE A 101 -11.59 7.26 3.69
C PHE A 101 -10.66 8.30 3.01
N LEU A 102 -10.62 8.31 1.67
CA LEU A 102 -9.82 9.28 0.90
C LEU A 102 -10.38 10.70 0.92
N ARG A 103 -11.65 10.91 1.27
CA ARG A 103 -12.25 12.25 1.40
C ARG A 103 -12.01 12.84 2.78
N GLU A 104 -11.99 12.01 3.81
CA GLU A 104 -11.81 12.42 5.20
C GLU A 104 -10.34 12.61 5.60
N ASN A 105 -9.40 12.12 4.79
CA ASN A 105 -7.97 12.14 5.10
C ASN A 105 -7.16 12.74 3.95
N GLU A 106 -6.39 13.78 4.25
CA GLU A 106 -5.40 14.34 3.32
C GLU A 106 -3.97 13.83 3.59
N SER A 107 -3.73 13.25 4.78
CA SER A 107 -2.43 12.71 5.19
C SER A 107 -2.55 11.24 5.60
N PHE A 108 -1.60 10.40 5.18
CA PHE A 108 -1.59 8.97 5.45
C PHE A 108 -0.25 8.53 6.06
N GLY A 109 -0.31 7.90 7.24
CA GLY A 109 0.89 7.44 7.93
C GLY A 109 1.86 8.61 8.20
N LEU A 110 3.15 8.39 7.89
CA LEU A 110 4.21 9.35 8.20
C LEU A 110 4.44 10.40 7.10
N THR A 111 4.36 9.98 5.83
CA THR A 111 4.78 10.79 4.68
C THR A 111 3.74 10.82 3.56
N GLY A 112 2.61 10.13 3.73
CA GLY A 112 1.57 10.05 2.72
C GLY A 112 0.77 11.34 2.65
N VAL A 113 0.58 11.86 1.45
CA VAL A 113 -0.16 13.09 1.19
C VAL A 113 -1.08 12.86 0.00
N GLN A 114 -2.34 13.28 0.12
CA GLN A 114 -3.28 13.36 -0.99
C GLN A 114 -3.12 14.71 -1.71
N ASP A 115 -2.83 14.67 -3.00
CA ASP A 115 -2.75 15.87 -3.82
C ASP A 115 -4.16 16.28 -4.29
N VAL A 116 -4.97 16.81 -3.36
CA VAL A 116 -6.39 17.15 -3.60
C VAL A 116 -6.59 18.08 -4.81
N ARG A 117 -5.63 18.97 -5.07
CA ARG A 117 -5.64 19.90 -6.21
C ARG A 117 -5.46 19.21 -7.56
N LEU A 118 -4.88 18.02 -7.59
CA LEU A 118 -4.64 17.23 -8.79
C LEU A 118 -5.79 16.26 -9.10
N ARG A 119 -6.92 16.34 -8.39
CA ARG A 119 -8.08 15.49 -8.71
C ARG A 119 -8.58 15.77 -10.13
N ILE A 120 -8.74 14.72 -10.91
CA ILE A 120 -9.16 14.81 -12.32
C ILE A 120 -10.54 14.20 -12.47
N HIS A 121 -11.51 15.00 -12.92
CA HIS A 121 -12.82 14.49 -13.29
C HIS A 121 -12.80 13.96 -14.73
N SER A 122 -13.03 12.66 -14.91
CA SER A 122 -13.17 12.06 -16.24
C SER A 122 -14.65 11.97 -16.60
N LYS A 123 -15.08 12.78 -17.57
CA LYS A 123 -16.43 12.72 -18.13
C LYS A 123 -16.68 11.38 -18.84
N THR A 124 -15.69 10.90 -19.60
CA THR A 124 -15.77 9.65 -20.37
C THR A 124 -15.92 8.42 -19.46
N LEU A 125 -15.17 8.39 -18.35
CA LEU A 125 -15.25 7.28 -17.40
C LEU A 125 -16.35 7.45 -16.35
N ASN A 126 -16.93 8.65 -16.25
CA ASN A 126 -17.88 9.08 -15.22
C ASN A 126 -17.33 8.84 -13.80
N GLY A 127 -16.26 9.55 -13.47
CA GLY A 127 -15.63 9.41 -12.15
C GLY A 127 -14.53 10.43 -11.90
N MET A 128 -13.79 10.20 -10.84
CA MET A 128 -12.75 11.08 -10.34
C MET A 128 -11.48 10.27 -10.04
N PHE A 129 -10.35 10.74 -10.57
CA PHE A 129 -9.04 10.25 -10.18
C PHE A 129 -8.56 11.01 -8.95
N HIS A 130 -8.11 10.26 -7.94
CA HIS A 130 -7.47 10.75 -6.73
C HIS A 130 -6.00 10.36 -6.77
N PHE A 131 -5.13 11.28 -6.36
CA PHE A 131 -3.69 11.09 -6.36
C PHE A 131 -3.17 11.17 -4.93
N VAL A 132 -2.36 10.19 -4.56
CA VAL A 132 -1.68 10.11 -3.27
C VAL A 132 -0.22 9.80 -3.53
N GLN A 133 0.69 10.44 -2.80
CA GLN A 133 2.11 10.16 -2.87
C GLN A 133 2.73 9.97 -1.49
N PHE A 134 3.82 9.22 -1.41
CA PHE A 134 4.60 9.02 -0.19
C PHE A 134 6.05 8.66 -0.52
N GLU A 135 6.96 8.78 0.45
CA GLU A 135 8.36 8.41 0.24
C GLU A 135 8.54 6.89 0.07
N SER A 136 9.23 6.46 -0.99
CA SER A 136 9.50 5.04 -1.29
C SER A 136 10.32 4.32 -0.22
N ASN A 137 11.05 5.06 0.63
CA ASN A 137 11.76 4.49 1.78
C ASN A 137 10.80 4.11 2.93
N LYS A 138 9.55 4.61 2.93
CA LYS A 138 8.48 4.33 3.91
C LYS A 138 7.47 3.30 3.42
N THR A 139 7.74 2.60 2.33
CA THR A 139 6.80 1.60 1.77
C THR A 139 6.43 0.52 2.79
N ARG A 140 7.35 0.10 3.67
CA ARG A 140 7.02 -0.93 4.67
C ARG A 140 5.99 -0.40 5.68
N GLU A 141 6.20 0.80 6.18
CA GLU A 141 5.31 1.51 7.10
C GLU A 141 3.95 1.79 6.43
N ALA A 142 3.95 2.11 5.13
CA ALA A 142 2.72 2.26 4.36
C ALA A 142 1.92 0.95 4.27
N ILE A 143 2.58 -0.20 4.07
CA ILE A 143 1.92 -1.52 4.07
C ILE A 143 1.31 -1.82 5.45
N GLU A 144 2.03 -1.51 6.53
CA GLU A 144 1.53 -1.69 7.90
C GLU A 144 0.34 -0.76 8.20
N PHE A 145 0.37 0.47 7.69
CA PHE A 145 -0.75 1.41 7.76
C PHE A 145 -1.99 0.87 7.04
N ILE A 146 -1.83 0.35 5.83
CA ILE A 146 -2.92 -0.28 5.05
C ILE A 146 -3.55 -1.43 5.83
N THR A 147 -2.74 -2.30 6.42
CA THR A 147 -3.23 -3.44 7.22
C THR A 147 -3.92 -2.98 8.51
N SER A 148 -3.39 -1.96 9.19
CA SER A 148 -3.92 -1.47 10.46
C SER A 148 -5.28 -0.78 10.31
N ASN A 149 -5.49 -0.11 9.17
CA ASN A 149 -6.77 0.51 8.82
C ASN A 149 -7.74 -0.47 8.12
N GLY A 150 -7.36 -1.74 7.94
CA GLY A 150 -8.21 -2.76 7.31
C GLY A 150 -8.43 -2.56 5.81
N ILE A 151 -7.69 -1.66 5.16
CA ILE A 151 -7.80 -1.37 3.72
C ILE A 151 -7.49 -2.60 2.87
N ASN A 152 -6.56 -3.45 3.33
CA ASN A 152 -6.22 -4.72 2.69
C ASN A 152 -7.36 -5.74 2.63
N GLN A 153 -8.48 -5.52 3.33
CA GLN A 153 -9.63 -6.42 3.27
C GLN A 153 -10.33 -6.39 1.91
N SER A 154 -10.23 -5.27 1.19
CA SER A 154 -10.88 -5.04 -0.10
C SER A 154 -9.90 -5.01 -1.28
N LEU A 155 -8.61 -5.30 -1.04
CA LEU A 155 -7.54 -5.27 -2.03
C LEU A 155 -6.78 -6.60 -2.01
N ARG A 156 -6.75 -7.32 -3.13
CA ARG A 156 -5.97 -8.56 -3.26
C ARG A 156 -4.88 -8.46 -4.30
N ILE A 157 -5.21 -7.94 -5.47
CA ILE A 157 -4.24 -7.72 -6.54
C ILE A 157 -4.11 -6.22 -6.72
N LEU A 158 -2.89 -5.70 -6.66
CA LEU A 158 -2.63 -4.28 -6.85
C LEU A 158 -1.72 -4.09 -8.07
N PRO A 159 -2.24 -3.51 -9.16
CA PRO A 159 -1.43 -3.11 -10.29
C PRO A 159 -0.32 -2.18 -9.83
N CYS A 160 0.93 -2.57 -10.09
CA CYS A 160 2.10 -1.86 -9.64
C CYS A 160 3.15 -1.77 -10.75
N THR A 161 3.70 -0.58 -10.95
CA THR A 161 4.86 -0.34 -11.81
C THR A 161 6.03 0.24 -11.02
N GLY A 162 7.13 0.51 -11.72
CA GLY A 162 8.39 0.97 -11.14
C GLY A 162 9.22 -0.16 -10.52
N GLY A 163 10.53 0.09 -10.33
CA GLY A 163 11.45 -0.89 -9.75
C GLY A 163 11.06 -1.37 -8.34
N GLY A 164 10.29 -0.57 -7.61
CA GLY A 164 9.79 -0.93 -6.29
C GLY A 164 8.75 -2.05 -6.30
N ALA A 165 8.06 -2.31 -7.42
CA ALA A 165 7.14 -3.43 -7.55
C ALA A 165 7.86 -4.78 -7.31
N HIS A 166 9.10 -4.90 -7.81
CA HIS A 166 9.96 -6.06 -7.56
C HIS A 166 10.51 -6.08 -6.14
N LYS A 167 10.98 -4.91 -5.65
CA LYS A 167 11.61 -4.79 -4.33
C LYS A 167 10.64 -5.09 -3.18
N TYR A 168 9.40 -4.60 -3.26
CA TYR A 168 8.44 -4.64 -2.17
C TYR A 168 7.32 -5.68 -2.34
N GLY A 169 7.21 -6.33 -3.50
CA GLY A 169 6.23 -7.39 -3.75
C GLY A 169 6.14 -8.45 -2.64
N PRO A 170 7.27 -9.01 -2.15
CA PRO A 170 7.24 -9.93 -1.02
C PRO A 170 6.63 -9.30 0.25
N ALA A 171 7.00 -8.07 0.59
CA ALA A 171 6.49 -7.41 1.79
C ALA A 171 4.96 -7.16 1.72
N PHE A 172 4.43 -6.75 0.57
CA PHE A 172 2.99 -6.61 0.36
C PHE A 172 2.25 -7.94 0.57
N ASN A 173 2.78 -9.02 0.01
CA ASN A 173 2.17 -10.34 0.16
C ASN A 173 2.23 -10.82 1.62
N GLU A 174 3.39 -10.64 2.27
CA GLU A 174 3.63 -11.16 3.62
C GLU A 174 2.92 -10.38 4.74
N ILE A 175 2.77 -9.06 4.59
CA ILE A 175 2.27 -8.15 5.64
C ILE A 175 0.83 -7.70 5.40
N ALA A 176 0.36 -7.65 4.16
CA ALA A 176 -1.00 -7.24 3.83
C ALA A 176 -1.82 -8.34 3.12
N GLY A 177 -1.17 -9.39 2.61
CA GLY A 177 -1.84 -10.40 1.79
C GLY A 177 -2.28 -9.86 0.44
N ILE A 178 -1.54 -8.86 -0.08
CA ILE A 178 -1.75 -8.21 -1.36
C ILE A 178 -0.66 -8.69 -2.33
N GLU A 179 -1.06 -9.16 -3.50
CA GLU A 179 -0.18 -9.46 -4.61
C GLU A 179 0.03 -8.22 -5.46
N LEU A 180 1.30 -7.88 -5.74
CA LEU A 180 1.60 -6.83 -6.71
C LEU A 180 1.64 -7.44 -8.11
N GLU A 181 0.68 -7.05 -8.94
CA GLU A 181 0.70 -7.37 -10.38
C GLU A 181 1.61 -6.36 -11.07
N LYS A 182 2.70 -6.84 -11.67
CA LYS A 182 3.76 -5.98 -12.19
C LYS A 182 3.46 -5.53 -13.61
N TYR A 183 3.59 -4.24 -13.87
CA TYR A 183 3.46 -3.62 -15.18
C TYR A 183 4.74 -2.85 -15.56
N ASP A 184 5.03 -2.75 -16.85
CA ASP A 184 6.19 -2.02 -17.36
C ASP A 184 6.07 -0.50 -17.11
N GLU A 185 7.15 0.12 -16.63
CA GLU A 185 7.17 1.53 -16.21
C GLU A 185 6.99 2.49 -17.38
N ILE A 186 7.61 2.19 -18.53
CA ILE A 186 7.54 3.04 -19.70
C ILE A 186 6.15 2.92 -20.34
N GLU A 187 5.62 1.71 -20.47
CA GLU A 187 4.28 1.47 -20.99
C GLU A 187 3.20 2.17 -20.14
N CYS A 188 3.24 2.00 -18.82
CA CYS A 188 2.32 2.70 -17.91
C CYS A 188 2.44 4.23 -18.03
N THR A 189 3.66 4.75 -18.16
CA THR A 189 3.89 6.19 -18.33
C THR A 189 3.26 6.71 -19.62
N ILE A 190 3.46 6.03 -20.74
CA ILE A 190 2.90 6.42 -22.05
C ILE A 190 1.37 6.39 -22.01
N LEU A 191 0.78 5.31 -21.47
CA LEU A 191 -0.67 5.17 -21.37
C LEU A 191 -1.29 6.22 -20.44
N GLY A 192 -0.64 6.50 -19.31
CA GLY A 192 -1.06 7.53 -18.37
C GLY A 192 -1.04 8.93 -19.00
N LEU A 193 0.06 9.29 -19.68
CA LEU A 193 0.15 10.56 -20.39
C LEU A 193 -0.90 10.69 -21.49
N HIS A 194 -1.14 9.63 -22.27
CA HIS A 194 -2.18 9.62 -23.30
C HIS A 194 -3.59 9.84 -22.71
N LEU A 195 -3.88 9.20 -21.57
CA LEU A 195 -5.14 9.42 -20.85
C LEU A 195 -5.29 10.89 -20.42
N LEU A 196 -4.24 11.49 -19.87
CA LEU A 196 -4.28 12.88 -19.43
C LEU A 196 -4.50 13.84 -20.61
N LEU A 197 -3.74 13.68 -21.70
CA LEU A 197 -3.88 14.49 -22.93
C LEU A 197 -5.27 14.43 -23.55
N THR A 198 -5.95 13.28 -23.45
CA THR A 198 -7.28 13.09 -24.01
C THR A 198 -8.40 13.49 -23.04
N THR A 199 -8.09 13.64 -21.75
CA THR A 199 -9.06 13.98 -20.71
C THR A 199 -9.04 15.47 -20.35
N LEU A 200 -7.85 16.10 -20.38
CA LEU A 200 -7.61 17.48 -19.96
C LEU A 200 -7.06 18.30 -21.13
N SER A 201 -7.68 19.44 -21.42
CA SER A 201 -7.23 20.34 -22.50
C SER A 201 -5.93 21.07 -22.17
N ASP A 202 -5.69 21.35 -20.89
CA ASP A 202 -4.65 22.27 -20.42
C ASP A 202 -3.52 21.54 -19.65
N GLU A 203 -3.39 20.23 -19.85
CA GLU A 203 -2.38 19.42 -19.17
C GLU A 203 -0.95 19.75 -19.62
N VAL A 204 -0.79 20.11 -20.90
CA VAL A 204 0.51 20.46 -21.47
C VAL A 204 0.57 21.96 -21.71
N TYR A 205 1.58 22.58 -21.12
CA TYR A 205 1.81 24.02 -21.21
C TYR A 205 3.30 24.31 -21.37
N THR A 206 3.60 25.47 -21.93
CA THR A 206 4.96 26.02 -22.06
C THR A 206 5.06 27.33 -21.31
N PHE A 207 6.24 27.63 -20.77
CA PHE A 207 6.50 28.93 -20.16
C PHE A 207 7.04 29.90 -21.21
N GLU A 208 6.41 31.06 -21.34
CA GLU A 208 6.89 32.16 -22.17
C GLU A 208 7.45 33.28 -21.29
N PHE A 209 8.64 33.76 -21.62
CA PHE A 209 9.23 34.91 -20.93
C PHE A 209 8.60 36.20 -21.48
N VAL A 210 7.85 36.90 -20.63
CA VAL A 210 7.33 38.23 -20.96
C VAL A 210 8.25 39.27 -20.31
N ALA A 211 9.09 39.92 -21.11
CA ALA A 211 9.88 41.06 -20.65
C ALA A 211 8.95 42.18 -20.19
N LYS A 212 9.14 42.70 -18.98
CA LYS A 212 8.44 43.89 -18.50
C LYS A 212 8.82 45.05 -19.41
N GLN A 213 7.84 45.66 -20.09
CA GLN A 213 8.03 46.97 -20.68
C GLN A 213 7.99 47.98 -19.52
N ASP A 214 9.16 48.53 -19.21
CA ASP A 214 9.31 49.72 -18.35
C ASP A 214 8.78 50.97 -19.05
#